data_AF-A0A8D1C1S4-F1
#
_entry.id   AF-A0A8D1C1S4-F1
#
_cell.length_a   1.000
_cell.length_b   1.000
_cell.length_c   1.000
_cell.angle_alpha   90.00
_cell.angle_beta   90.00
_cell.angle_gamma   90.00
#
_symmetry.space_group_name_H-M   'P 1'
#
loop_
_entity.id
_entity.type
_entity.pdbx_description
1 polymer ?
#
loop_
_entity_poly.entity_id
_entity_poly.type
_entity_poly.pdbx_seq_one_letter_code
_entity_poly.pdbx_strand_id
1 'polypeptide(L)'
;NALKLIPGNNPKARISNLPRECIRHFFPKRKCFVFDRPTHDKDLLANIENVSDDQLDPKFQEQANNFCSYIFTNAKTKTLRDGITVVGKRLGILVVAYVDAINTGDVPCLENAVTTLAQLENSAAMQKAADLYSEQMAQRLSLPTDTLLELLEVHAACESKAIAVFMEHSFKDDTQEFQKMLVEIIKNKKEGFVLQNEEASAKYCQEKLDQLSKTLMKGISAGMFSVPGGHELYRRAKTKLEMEYCQVPRKGVKADKVLQRFLQSQVAIERSILQTDKALTDRQKAIAEERARKEAAEKAQERLKQELQEQEQQVAAQQRSFQENIDQLTEKLEKERANILREQDKMLEHKLKVQEALLKEGFKKKSQEMNAEIQHLRNMIARNQDTETSWITTALHAFGREMASVLFSPSKLLDYIVKGVSSLYKK
;
A
#
# COMPACT_ATOMS: atom_id res chain seq x y z
N ASN A 1 2.82 37.74 36.00
CA ASN A 1 2.09 39.02 35.89
C ASN A 1 2.30 39.79 34.59
N ALA A 2 3.42 39.69 33.86
CA ALA A 2 3.67 40.52 32.66
C ALA A 2 2.60 40.41 31.54
N LEU A 3 1.99 39.23 31.37
CA LEU A 3 0.94 38.98 30.38
C LEU A 3 -0.50 39.15 30.92
N LYS A 4 -0.66 39.65 32.15
CA LYS A 4 -1.99 39.94 32.70
C LYS A 4 -2.62 41.08 31.90
N LEU A 5 -3.89 40.93 31.54
CA LEU A 5 -4.57 41.97 30.74
C LEU A 5 -4.94 43.17 31.61
N ILE A 6 -4.92 44.35 31.01
CA ILE A 6 -5.28 45.61 31.64
C ILE A 6 -6.80 45.81 31.49
N PRO A 7 -7.55 46.04 32.58
CA PRO A 7 -8.99 46.30 32.52
C PRO A 7 -9.34 47.57 31.73
N GLY A 8 -10.57 47.63 31.22
CA GLY A 8 -11.09 48.77 30.46
C GLY A 8 -10.90 48.66 28.95
N ASN A 9 -11.64 49.48 28.20
CA ASN A 9 -11.70 49.45 26.73
C ASN A 9 -11.10 50.69 26.07
N ASN A 10 -10.27 51.46 26.79
CA ASN A 10 -9.64 52.64 26.21
C ASN A 10 -8.58 52.24 25.15
N PRO A 11 -8.24 53.12 24.19
CA PRO A 11 -7.31 52.78 23.11
C PRO A 11 -5.94 52.29 23.59
N LYS A 12 -5.39 52.89 24.66
CA LYS A 12 -4.10 52.48 25.24
C LYS A 12 -4.15 51.06 25.82
N ALA A 13 -5.22 50.70 26.51
CA ALA A 13 -5.44 49.37 27.04
C ALA A 13 -5.60 48.34 25.90
N ARG A 14 -6.29 48.68 24.81
CA ARG A 14 -6.42 47.81 23.62
C ARG A 14 -5.07 47.53 22.97
N ILE A 15 -4.28 48.57 22.70
CA ILE A 15 -2.94 48.46 22.10
C ILE A 15 -2.02 47.61 22.99
N SER A 16 -2.08 47.83 24.30
CA SER A 16 -1.27 47.08 25.27
C SER A 16 -1.72 45.61 25.38
N ASN A 17 -3.02 45.34 25.35
CA ASN A 17 -3.56 43.99 25.51
C ASN A 17 -3.39 43.11 24.27
N LEU A 18 -3.40 43.68 23.06
CA LEU A 18 -3.27 42.93 21.82
C LEU A 18 -2.05 41.96 21.79
N PRO A 19 -0.80 42.41 22.01
CA PRO A 19 0.35 41.49 22.02
C PRO A 19 0.27 40.47 23.17
N ARG A 20 -0.29 40.84 24.33
CA ARG A 20 -0.48 39.91 25.46
C ARG A 20 -1.47 38.81 25.10
N GLU A 21 -2.54 39.16 24.40
CA GLU A 21 -3.54 38.22 23.90
C GLU A 21 -2.94 37.29 22.85
N CYS A 22 -2.23 37.82 21.86
CA CYS A 22 -1.55 37.02 20.85
C CYS A 22 -0.60 36.00 21.49
N ILE A 23 0.24 36.42 22.46
CA ILE A 23 1.16 35.51 23.15
C ILE A 23 0.39 34.44 23.93
N ARG A 24 -0.68 34.81 24.64
CA ARG A 24 -1.49 33.87 25.43
C ARG A 24 -2.26 32.88 24.56
N HIS A 25 -2.72 33.33 23.40
CA HIS A 25 -3.58 32.57 22.51
C HIS A 25 -2.76 31.65 21.60
N PHE A 26 -1.75 32.17 20.91
CA PHE A 26 -1.00 31.43 19.89
C PHE A 26 0.05 30.45 20.46
N PHE A 27 0.57 30.69 21.67
CA PHE A 27 1.63 29.86 22.24
C PHE A 27 1.12 29.02 23.43
N PRO A 28 0.94 27.69 23.27
CA PRO A 28 0.35 26.84 24.29
C PRO A 28 1.22 26.72 25.54
N LYS A 29 2.53 26.60 25.36
CA LYS A 29 3.52 26.63 26.44
C LYS A 29 4.31 27.94 26.37
N ARG A 30 4.50 28.55 27.53
CA ARG A 30 5.28 29.78 27.73
C ARG A 30 6.19 29.57 28.94
N LYS A 31 7.47 29.92 28.80
CA LYS A 31 8.49 29.86 29.86
C LYS A 31 9.31 31.15 29.76
N CYS A 32 9.66 31.72 30.91
CA CYS A 32 10.49 32.91 30.99
C CYS A 32 11.82 32.52 31.68
N PHE A 33 12.93 32.97 31.11
CA PHE A 33 14.26 32.90 31.71
C PHE A 33 14.76 34.33 31.89
N VAL A 34 15.49 34.56 32.98
CA VAL A 34 16.14 35.83 33.25
C VAL A 34 17.65 35.58 33.25
N PHE A 35 18.39 36.53 32.70
CA PHE A 35 19.83 36.48 32.60
C PHE A 35 20.38 37.76 33.20
N ASP A 36 21.24 37.60 34.20
CA ASP A 36 22.05 38.69 34.72
C ASP A 36 23.07 39.12 33.66
N ARG A 37 23.69 40.28 33.86
CA ARG A 37 24.69 40.78 32.91
C ARG A 37 25.88 39.80 32.90
N PRO A 38 26.36 39.33 31.72
CA PRO A 38 27.41 38.32 31.65
C PRO A 38 28.72 38.74 32.33
N THR A 39 29.05 40.03 32.28
CA THR A 39 30.18 40.63 32.98
C THR A 39 29.96 42.14 33.16
N HIS A 40 30.54 42.71 34.22
CA HIS A 40 30.53 44.15 34.48
C HIS A 40 31.61 44.91 33.69
N ASP A 41 32.64 44.21 33.22
CA ASP A 41 33.70 44.78 32.40
C ASP A 41 33.15 45.09 30.99
N LYS A 42 33.36 46.33 30.52
CA LYS A 42 32.84 46.79 29.23
C LYS A 42 33.64 46.24 28.05
N ASP A 43 34.94 46.07 28.22
CA ASP A 43 35.84 45.60 27.18
C ASP A 43 35.67 44.10 26.97
N LEU A 44 35.46 43.35 28.07
CA LEU A 44 35.06 41.94 27.99
C LEU A 44 33.66 41.78 27.39
N LEU A 45 32.69 42.61 27.77
CA LEU A 45 31.34 42.52 27.20
C LEU A 45 31.32 42.85 25.69
N ALA A 46 32.14 43.78 25.23
CA ALA A 46 32.28 44.07 23.80
C ALA A 46 32.88 42.90 23.01
N ASN A 47 33.66 42.05 23.67
CA ASN A 47 34.34 40.90 23.09
C ASN A 47 33.80 39.56 23.64
N ILE A 48 32.51 39.52 24.03
CA ILE A 48 31.94 38.43 24.85
C ILE A 48 32.10 37.04 24.23
N GLU A 49 32.15 36.92 22.90
CA GLU A 49 32.33 35.66 22.19
C GLU A 49 33.71 35.00 22.44
N ASN A 50 34.71 35.79 22.86
CA ASN A 50 36.08 35.33 23.12
C ASN A 50 36.42 35.26 24.61
N VAL A 51 35.47 35.60 25.50
CA VAL A 51 35.66 35.59 26.94
C VAL A 51 35.53 34.16 27.46
N SER A 52 36.44 33.73 28.33
CA SER A 52 36.35 32.39 28.94
C SER A 52 35.28 32.36 30.03
N ASP A 53 34.67 31.19 30.25
CA ASP A 53 33.57 31.03 31.21
C ASP A 53 33.96 31.46 32.63
N ASP A 54 35.22 31.28 33.06
CA ASP A 54 35.70 31.70 34.39
C ASP A 54 35.69 33.22 34.61
N GLN A 55 35.63 34.00 33.53
CA GLN A 55 35.54 35.46 33.59
C GLN A 55 34.09 35.98 33.55
N LEU A 56 33.11 35.09 33.38
CA LEU A 56 31.69 35.41 33.40
C LEU A 56 31.13 35.41 34.82
N ASP A 57 30.09 36.20 35.05
CA ASP A 57 29.37 36.19 36.31
C ASP A 57 28.83 34.77 36.60
N PRO A 58 29.13 34.19 37.78
CA PRO A 58 28.72 32.83 38.10
C PRO A 58 27.20 32.61 38.06
N LYS A 59 26.39 33.63 38.38
CA LYS A 59 24.92 33.51 38.29
C LYS A 59 24.46 33.50 36.83
N PHE A 60 25.08 34.32 35.97
CA PHE A 60 24.80 34.26 34.54
C PHE A 60 25.12 32.86 33.97
N GLN A 61 26.27 32.28 34.34
CA GLN A 61 26.64 30.92 33.94
C GLN A 61 25.61 29.89 34.40
N GLU A 62 25.19 29.95 35.67
CA GLU A 62 24.15 29.07 36.21
C GLU A 62 22.82 29.23 35.44
N GLN A 63 22.40 30.46 35.17
CA GLN A 63 21.17 30.78 34.43
C GLN A 63 21.22 30.27 32.98
N ALA A 64 22.36 30.45 32.31
CA ALA A 64 22.61 29.94 30.96
C ALA A 64 22.57 28.41 30.93
N ASN A 65 23.24 27.75 31.87
CA ASN A 65 23.21 26.29 32.00
C ASN A 65 21.81 25.75 32.27
N ASN A 66 21.05 26.42 33.15
CA ASN A 66 19.66 26.09 33.44
C ASN A 66 18.76 26.26 32.20
N PHE A 67 18.98 27.31 31.41
CA PHE A 67 18.29 27.53 30.14
C PHE A 67 18.60 26.41 29.13
N CYS A 68 19.87 26.14 28.88
CA CYS A 68 20.31 25.09 27.94
C CYS A 68 19.75 23.72 28.36
N SER A 69 19.88 23.36 29.64
CA SER A 69 19.35 22.13 30.20
C SER A 69 17.84 22.01 30.01
N TYR A 70 17.11 23.11 30.23
CA TYR A 70 15.67 23.13 29.98
C TYR A 70 15.35 22.90 28.50
N ILE A 71 16.05 23.56 27.58
CA ILE A 71 15.82 23.40 26.14
C ILE A 71 16.12 21.96 25.71
N PHE A 72 17.27 21.39 26.07
CA PHE A 72 17.63 20.01 25.70
C PHE A 72 16.66 18.97 26.28
N THR A 73 16.07 19.24 27.45
CA THR A 73 15.12 18.33 28.10
C THR A 73 13.68 18.49 27.59
N ASN A 74 13.26 19.72 27.26
CA ASN A 74 11.84 20.05 27.05
C ASN A 74 11.48 20.40 25.60
N ALA A 75 12.47 20.72 24.75
CA ALA A 75 12.21 20.99 23.34
C ALA A 75 11.66 19.73 22.68
N LYS A 76 10.56 19.90 21.94
CA LYS A 76 9.92 18.81 21.22
C LYS A 76 10.40 18.79 19.79
N THR A 77 10.51 17.60 19.22
CA THR A 77 10.67 17.43 17.77
C THR A 77 9.56 18.19 17.04
N LYS A 78 9.93 18.89 15.97
CA LYS A 78 8.97 19.63 15.16
C LYS A 78 8.03 18.65 14.48
N THR A 79 6.73 18.89 14.59
CA THR A 79 5.69 18.13 13.89
C THR A 79 4.79 19.04 13.05
N LEU A 80 4.19 18.46 12.02
CA LEU A 80 3.03 19.01 11.30
C LEU A 80 1.75 18.44 11.92
N ARG A 81 0.59 18.68 11.29
CA ARG A 81 -0.66 17.99 11.64
C ARG A 81 -0.49 16.47 11.49
N ASP A 82 -1.36 15.72 12.15
CA ASP A 82 -1.42 14.26 12.10
C ASP A 82 -0.18 13.57 12.70
N GLY A 83 0.60 14.30 13.51
CA GLY A 83 1.80 13.79 14.17
C GLY A 83 3.02 13.60 13.25
N ILE A 84 3.00 14.15 12.03
CA ILE A 84 4.07 13.98 11.05
C ILE A 84 5.34 14.68 11.55
N THR A 85 6.38 13.90 11.82
CA THR A 85 7.67 14.43 12.29
C THR A 85 8.43 15.10 11.16
N VAL A 86 8.92 16.33 11.37
CA VAL A 86 9.68 17.09 10.39
C VAL A 86 11.16 16.71 10.47
N VAL A 87 11.61 15.92 9.50
CA VAL A 87 13.03 15.58 9.27
C VAL A 87 13.67 16.56 8.27
N GLY A 88 15.00 16.49 8.08
CA GLY A 88 15.73 17.42 7.20
C GLY A 88 15.15 17.57 5.79
N LYS A 89 14.80 16.46 5.13
CA LYS A 89 14.14 16.48 3.80
C LYS A 89 12.82 17.25 3.81
N ARG A 90 11.97 17.00 4.81
CA ARG A 90 10.67 17.68 4.99
C ARG A 90 10.87 19.16 5.27
N LEU A 91 11.85 19.50 6.12
CA LEU A 91 12.16 20.89 6.44
C LEU A 91 12.60 21.66 5.19
N GLY A 92 13.44 21.07 4.34
CA GLY A 92 13.85 21.68 3.07
C GLY A 92 12.65 22.03 2.18
N ILE A 93 11.71 21.11 2.01
CA ILE A 93 10.48 21.33 1.22
C ILE A 93 9.62 22.44 1.84
N LEU A 94 9.44 22.45 3.16
CA LEU A 94 8.69 23.49 3.86
C LEU A 94 9.33 24.87 3.71
N VAL A 95 10.66 24.96 3.81
CA VAL A 95 11.41 26.22 3.64
C VAL A 95 11.21 26.77 2.24
N VAL A 96 11.37 25.95 1.20
CA VAL A 96 11.14 26.35 -0.20
C VAL A 96 9.71 26.85 -0.37
N ALA A 97 8.72 26.07 0.04
CA ALA A 97 7.30 26.43 -0.11
C ALA A 97 6.95 27.76 0.59
N TYR A 98 7.49 28.02 1.78
CA TYR A 98 7.24 29.28 2.49
C TYR A 98 7.98 30.46 1.89
N VAL A 99 9.25 30.29 1.49
CA VAL A 99 10.05 31.38 0.91
C VAL A 99 9.50 31.76 -0.47
N ASP A 100 9.08 30.79 -1.28
CA ASP A 100 8.46 31.05 -2.58
C ASP A 100 7.17 31.85 -2.44
N ALA A 101 6.29 31.47 -1.50
CA ALA A 101 5.07 32.24 -1.22
C ALA A 101 5.39 33.70 -0.82
N ILE A 102 6.40 33.91 0.02
CA ILE A 102 6.83 35.28 0.40
C ILE A 102 7.33 36.04 -0.84
N ASN A 103 8.14 35.41 -1.68
CA ASN A 103 8.73 36.04 -2.86
C ASN A 103 7.70 36.38 -3.95
N THR A 104 6.61 35.63 -4.04
CA THR A 104 5.49 35.90 -4.96
C THR A 104 4.49 36.93 -4.40
N GLY A 105 4.64 37.34 -3.13
CA GLY A 105 3.70 38.23 -2.45
C GLY A 105 2.47 37.50 -1.88
N ASP A 106 2.46 36.17 -1.91
CA ASP A 106 1.44 35.34 -1.29
C ASP A 106 1.66 35.19 0.22
N VAL A 107 0.63 34.72 0.93
CA VAL A 107 0.71 34.43 2.37
C VAL A 107 1.18 32.99 2.57
N PRO A 108 2.27 32.73 3.32
CA PRO A 108 2.72 31.37 3.64
C PRO A 108 1.62 30.55 4.32
N CYS A 109 1.15 29.51 3.64
CA CYS A 109 0.06 28.67 4.11
C CYS A 109 0.60 27.29 4.53
N LEU A 110 0.40 26.93 5.80
CA LEU A 110 0.78 25.62 6.33
C LEU A 110 0.12 24.48 5.55
N GLU A 111 -1.15 24.64 5.19
CA GLU A 111 -1.92 23.61 4.52
C GLU A 111 -1.40 23.34 3.09
N ASN A 112 -1.08 24.39 2.33
CA ASN A 112 -0.49 24.27 1.00
C ASN A 112 0.87 23.57 1.07
N ALA A 113 1.73 23.99 2.00
CA ALA A 113 3.05 23.39 2.18
C ALA A 113 2.96 21.90 2.57
N VAL A 114 1.99 21.52 3.40
CA VAL A 114 1.72 20.11 3.75
C VAL A 114 1.21 19.33 2.53
N THR A 115 0.35 19.92 1.69
CA THR A 115 -0.15 19.26 0.48
C THR A 115 0.97 19.02 -0.54
N THR A 116 1.84 20.01 -0.79
CA THR A 116 3.02 19.82 -1.65
C THR A 116 3.95 18.74 -1.11
N LEU A 117 4.16 18.73 0.22
CA LEU A 117 4.96 17.69 0.87
C LEU A 117 4.33 16.30 0.69
N ALA A 118 3.00 16.18 0.87
CA ALA A 118 2.27 14.94 0.71
C ALA A 118 2.40 14.39 -0.72
N GLN A 119 2.24 15.22 -1.74
CA GLN A 119 2.38 14.81 -3.15
C GLN A 119 3.77 14.21 -3.43
N LEU A 120 4.84 14.88 -2.99
CA LEU A 120 6.21 14.42 -3.21
C LEU A 120 6.52 13.14 -2.44
N GLU A 121 6.08 13.04 -1.18
CA GLU A 121 6.35 11.86 -0.36
C GLU A 121 5.48 10.66 -0.75
N ASN A 122 4.21 10.86 -1.07
CA ASN A 122 3.33 9.77 -1.50
C ASN A 122 3.77 9.20 -2.85
N SER A 123 4.22 10.06 -3.79
CA SER A 123 4.82 9.61 -5.04
C SER A 123 6.08 8.77 -4.81
N ALA A 124 6.98 9.23 -3.94
CA ALA A 124 8.19 8.48 -3.59
C ALA A 124 7.89 7.17 -2.84
N ALA A 125 6.90 7.18 -1.94
CA ALA A 125 6.46 6.01 -1.20
C ALA A 125 5.84 4.96 -2.14
N MET A 126 5.00 5.39 -3.08
CA MET A 126 4.43 4.55 -4.12
C MET A 126 5.52 3.89 -4.97
N GLN A 127 6.49 4.67 -5.45
CA GLN A 127 7.59 4.12 -6.25
C GLN A 127 8.42 3.11 -5.45
N LYS A 128 8.78 3.46 -4.19
CA LYS A 128 9.51 2.57 -3.28
C LYS A 128 8.76 1.25 -3.05
N ALA A 129 7.45 1.31 -2.83
CA ALA A 129 6.63 0.12 -2.64
C ALA A 129 6.56 -0.73 -3.92
N ALA A 130 6.38 -0.11 -5.09
CA ALA A 130 6.35 -0.79 -6.37
C ALA A 130 7.68 -1.48 -6.69
N ASP A 131 8.81 -0.84 -6.39
CA ASP A 131 10.15 -1.40 -6.61
C ASP A 131 10.42 -2.58 -5.67
N LEU A 132 10.07 -2.42 -4.39
CA LEU A 132 10.15 -3.50 -3.40
C LEU A 132 9.34 -4.73 -3.83
N TYR A 133 8.13 -4.52 -4.36
CA TYR A 133 7.31 -5.61 -4.89
C TYR A 133 8.02 -6.36 -6.03
N SER A 134 8.55 -5.62 -7.01
CA SER A 134 9.27 -6.19 -8.15
C SER A 134 10.50 -6.99 -7.72
N GLU A 135 11.30 -6.41 -6.82
CA GLU A 135 12.51 -7.04 -6.32
C GLU A 135 12.19 -8.33 -5.58
N GLN A 136 11.24 -8.31 -4.64
CA GLN A 136 10.87 -9.51 -3.89
C GLN A 136 10.24 -10.60 -4.77
N MET A 137 9.41 -10.23 -5.75
CA MET A 137 8.86 -11.21 -6.70
C MET A 137 9.97 -11.89 -7.50
N ALA A 138 10.92 -11.11 -8.03
CA ALA A 138 12.04 -11.63 -8.81
C ALA A 138 12.99 -12.51 -7.99
N GLN A 139 13.23 -12.17 -6.72
CA GLN A 139 14.10 -12.94 -5.82
C GLN A 139 13.47 -14.25 -5.35
N ARG A 140 12.14 -14.26 -5.14
CA ARG A 140 11.44 -15.41 -4.53
C ARG A 140 10.87 -16.40 -5.53
N LEU A 141 10.61 -15.99 -6.77
CA LEU A 141 10.06 -16.86 -7.80
C LEU A 141 11.15 -17.60 -8.57
N SER A 142 10.96 -18.91 -8.70
CA SER A 142 11.73 -19.76 -9.61
C SER A 142 10.79 -20.24 -10.71
N LEU A 143 10.92 -19.66 -11.91
CA LEU A 143 10.04 -20.00 -13.03
C LEU A 143 10.57 -21.21 -13.83
N PRO A 144 9.69 -22.12 -14.31
CA PRO A 144 8.26 -22.16 -14.04
C PRO A 144 7.95 -22.64 -12.60
N THR A 145 6.87 -22.11 -12.04
CA THR A 145 6.27 -22.61 -10.79
C THR A 145 5.52 -23.92 -11.05
N ASP A 146 5.36 -24.77 -10.05
CA ASP A 146 4.63 -26.04 -10.20
C ASP A 146 3.14 -25.80 -10.43
N THR A 147 2.57 -24.82 -9.73
CA THR A 147 1.16 -24.43 -9.85
C THR A 147 1.02 -22.92 -9.95
N LEU A 148 -0.13 -22.46 -10.40
CA LEU A 148 -0.46 -21.04 -10.35
C LEU A 148 -0.59 -20.54 -8.89
N LEU A 149 -1.07 -21.40 -7.99
CA LEU A 149 -1.24 -21.05 -6.58
C LEU A 149 0.09 -20.65 -5.92
N GLU A 150 1.18 -21.36 -6.21
CA GLU A 150 2.53 -21.02 -5.72
C GLU A 150 2.91 -19.58 -6.08
N LEU A 151 2.68 -19.17 -7.34
CA LEU A 151 2.92 -17.79 -7.79
C LEU A 151 2.03 -16.79 -7.04
N LEU A 152 0.74 -17.11 -6.89
CA LEU A 152 -0.22 -16.24 -6.22
C LEU A 152 0.07 -16.06 -4.72
N GLU A 153 0.59 -17.07 -4.05
CA GLU A 153 1.01 -16.99 -2.64
C GLU A 153 2.24 -16.11 -2.45
N VAL A 154 3.24 -16.24 -3.34
CA VAL A 154 4.41 -15.34 -3.33
C VAL A 154 3.97 -13.90 -3.63
N HIS A 155 3.09 -13.70 -4.62
CA HIS A 155 2.51 -12.40 -4.95
C HIS A 155 1.80 -11.77 -3.75
N ALA A 156 0.88 -12.48 -3.09
CA ALA A 156 0.14 -11.95 -1.95
C ALA A 156 1.08 -11.50 -0.81
N ALA A 157 2.11 -12.29 -0.52
CA ALA A 157 3.10 -11.94 0.49
C ALA A 157 3.98 -10.73 0.10
N CYS A 158 4.28 -10.55 -1.19
CA CYS A 158 5.03 -9.39 -1.68
C CYS A 158 4.15 -8.14 -1.73
N GLU A 159 2.89 -8.27 -2.15
CA GLU A 159 1.90 -7.18 -2.18
C GLU A 159 1.63 -6.65 -0.77
N SER A 160 1.33 -7.53 0.20
CA SER A 160 1.10 -7.12 1.60
C SER A 160 2.27 -6.29 2.16
N LYS A 161 3.51 -6.70 1.89
CA LYS A 161 4.71 -5.92 2.31
C LYS A 161 4.86 -4.60 1.56
N ALA A 162 4.57 -4.57 0.26
CA ALA A 162 4.65 -3.36 -0.53
C ALA A 162 3.62 -2.32 -0.06
N ILE A 163 2.38 -2.75 0.19
CA ILE A 163 1.33 -1.91 0.78
C ILE A 163 1.76 -1.42 2.15
N ALA A 164 2.32 -2.27 3.02
CA ALA A 164 2.76 -1.85 4.34
C ALA A 164 3.82 -0.74 4.30
N VAL A 165 4.80 -0.86 3.39
CA VAL A 165 5.82 0.19 3.16
C VAL A 165 5.21 1.48 2.63
N PHE A 166 4.20 1.39 1.77
CA PHE A 166 3.45 2.57 1.35
C PHE A 166 2.71 3.19 2.54
N MET A 167 2.00 2.40 3.35
CA MET A 167 1.26 2.88 4.53
C MET A 167 2.17 3.56 5.56
N GLU A 168 3.41 3.09 5.71
CA GLU A 168 4.38 3.68 6.62
C GLU A 168 4.87 5.06 6.17
N HIS A 169 5.03 5.25 4.85
CA HIS A 169 5.70 6.43 4.30
C HIS A 169 4.77 7.45 3.63
N SER A 170 3.54 7.07 3.31
CA SER A 170 2.53 8.00 2.80
C SER A 170 1.85 8.77 3.94
N PHE A 171 1.27 9.92 3.62
CA PHE A 171 0.37 10.66 4.51
C PHE A 171 -0.51 11.61 3.69
N LYS A 172 -1.68 11.98 4.22
CA LYS A 172 -2.62 12.90 3.54
C LYS A 172 -2.93 12.48 2.08
N ASP A 173 -3.09 11.17 1.88
CA ASP A 173 -3.62 10.61 0.63
C ASP A 173 -5.15 10.54 0.72
N ASP A 174 -5.79 11.70 0.88
CA ASP A 174 -7.20 11.81 1.29
C ASP A 174 -8.17 11.16 0.29
N THR A 175 -7.81 11.15 -0.99
CA THR A 175 -8.56 10.51 -2.09
C THR A 175 -8.08 9.10 -2.42
N GLN A 176 -7.08 8.58 -1.70
CA GLN A 176 -6.42 7.30 -1.94
C GLN A 176 -5.89 7.15 -3.38
N GLU A 177 -5.52 8.27 -4.02
CA GLU A 177 -5.09 8.28 -5.42
C GLU A 177 -3.74 7.57 -5.58
N PHE A 178 -2.79 7.83 -4.68
CA PHE A 178 -1.48 7.18 -4.72
C PHE A 178 -1.58 5.69 -4.37
N GLN A 179 -2.43 5.33 -3.40
CA GLN A 179 -2.70 3.94 -3.10
C GLN A 179 -3.35 3.20 -4.28
N LYS A 180 -4.31 3.82 -4.98
CA LYS A 180 -4.92 3.27 -6.19
C LYS A 180 -3.89 3.03 -7.28
N MET A 181 -3.05 4.02 -7.57
CA MET A 181 -1.96 3.88 -8.55
C MET A 181 -0.99 2.75 -8.17
N LEU A 182 -0.64 2.62 -6.89
CA LEU A 182 0.19 1.52 -6.41
C LEU A 182 -0.43 0.16 -6.71
N VAL A 183 -1.71 -0.03 -6.39
CA VAL A 183 -2.39 -1.31 -6.63
C VAL A 183 -2.48 -1.62 -8.12
N GLU A 184 -2.74 -0.61 -8.97
CA GLU A 184 -2.72 -0.79 -10.43
C GLU A 184 -1.33 -1.21 -10.94
N ILE A 185 -0.27 -0.58 -10.44
CA ILE A 185 1.12 -0.96 -10.76
C ILE A 185 1.39 -2.42 -10.34
N ILE A 186 1.01 -2.80 -9.12
CA ILE A 186 1.21 -4.17 -8.60
C ILE A 186 0.43 -5.18 -9.44
N LYS A 187 -0.83 -4.87 -9.81
CA LYS A 187 -1.65 -5.71 -10.69
C LYS A 187 -0.97 -5.93 -12.04
N ASN A 188 -0.52 -4.86 -12.70
CA ASN A 188 0.15 -4.96 -14.00
C ASN A 188 1.46 -5.76 -13.91
N LYS A 189 2.24 -5.56 -12.83
CA LYS A 189 3.46 -6.33 -12.59
C LYS A 189 3.16 -7.82 -12.34
N LYS A 190 2.12 -8.14 -11.56
CA LYS A 190 1.64 -9.52 -11.37
C LYS A 190 1.29 -10.18 -12.70
N GLU A 191 0.53 -9.50 -13.56
CA GLU A 191 0.17 -10.01 -14.89
C GLU A 191 1.42 -10.31 -15.73
N GLY A 192 2.44 -9.46 -15.65
CA GLY A 192 3.76 -9.71 -16.26
C GLY A 192 4.43 -10.99 -15.74
N PHE A 193 4.45 -11.21 -14.41
CA PHE A 193 5.01 -12.45 -13.83
C PHE A 193 4.21 -13.69 -14.21
N VAL A 194 2.88 -13.59 -14.29
CA VAL A 194 2.03 -14.69 -14.75
C VAL A 194 2.38 -15.06 -16.19
N LEU A 195 2.52 -14.07 -17.08
CA LEU A 195 2.90 -14.31 -18.48
C LEU A 195 4.28 -14.98 -18.59
N GLN A 196 5.28 -14.47 -17.86
CA GLN A 196 6.62 -15.06 -17.84
C GLN A 196 6.60 -16.51 -17.34
N ASN A 197 5.78 -16.80 -16.32
CA ASN A 197 5.62 -18.16 -15.81
C ASN A 197 4.99 -19.10 -16.84
N GLU A 198 3.97 -18.62 -17.53
CA GLU A 198 3.30 -19.34 -18.62
C GLU A 198 4.27 -19.65 -19.78
N GLU A 199 5.07 -18.68 -20.19
CA GLU A 199 6.07 -18.82 -21.24
C GLU A 199 7.17 -19.82 -20.84
N ALA A 200 7.72 -19.68 -19.63
CA ALA A 200 8.73 -20.59 -19.10
C ALA A 200 8.21 -22.03 -19.01
N SER A 201 6.96 -22.20 -18.54
CA SER A 201 6.30 -23.50 -18.46
C SER A 201 6.09 -24.10 -19.86
N ALA A 202 5.56 -23.32 -20.80
CA ALA A 202 5.32 -23.79 -22.17
C ALA A 202 6.61 -24.22 -22.86
N LYS A 203 7.68 -23.42 -22.74
CA LYS A 203 8.98 -23.72 -23.31
C LYS A 203 9.57 -25.01 -22.73
N TYR A 204 9.61 -25.13 -21.41
CA TYR A 204 10.15 -26.31 -20.73
C TYR A 204 9.36 -27.58 -21.09
N CYS A 205 8.03 -27.49 -21.11
CA CYS A 205 7.16 -28.60 -21.50
C CYS A 205 7.40 -29.04 -22.95
N GLN A 206 7.53 -28.09 -23.87
CA GLN A 206 7.76 -28.38 -25.29
C GLN A 206 9.11 -29.09 -25.48
N GLU A 207 10.17 -28.59 -24.86
CA GLU A 207 11.50 -29.22 -24.93
C GLU A 207 11.50 -30.66 -24.41
N LYS A 208 10.81 -30.92 -23.29
CA LYS A 208 10.68 -32.28 -22.73
C LYS A 208 9.84 -33.18 -23.62
N LEU A 209 8.76 -32.67 -24.19
CA LEU A 209 7.89 -33.43 -25.06
C LEU A 209 8.56 -33.76 -26.40
N ASP A 210 9.35 -32.84 -26.97
CA ASP A 210 10.16 -33.09 -28.16
C ASP A 210 11.21 -34.18 -27.90
N GLN A 211 11.82 -34.19 -26.70
CA GLN A 211 12.76 -35.23 -26.29
C GLN A 211 12.08 -36.60 -26.17
N LEU A 212 10.95 -36.69 -25.46
CA LEU A 212 10.22 -37.93 -25.22
C LEU A 212 9.57 -38.49 -26.51
N SER A 213 9.07 -37.61 -27.38
CA SER A 213 8.41 -37.99 -28.63
C SER A 213 9.37 -38.43 -29.74
N LYS A 214 10.68 -38.17 -29.61
CA LYS A 214 11.67 -38.44 -30.65
C LYS A 214 11.64 -39.87 -31.17
N THR A 215 11.54 -40.86 -30.28
CA THR A 215 11.49 -42.29 -30.67
C THR A 215 10.18 -42.62 -31.38
N LEU A 216 9.06 -42.10 -30.88
CA LEU A 216 7.74 -42.30 -31.50
C LEU A 216 7.71 -41.69 -32.92
N MET A 217 8.15 -40.45 -33.08
CA MET A 217 8.18 -39.75 -34.37
C MET A 217 9.10 -40.42 -35.40
N LYS A 218 10.26 -40.92 -34.96
CA LYS A 218 11.14 -41.73 -35.81
C LYS A 218 10.49 -43.05 -36.21
N GLY A 219 9.81 -43.73 -35.29
CA GLY A 219 9.09 -44.96 -35.60
C GLY A 219 7.95 -44.76 -36.60
N ILE A 220 7.20 -43.65 -36.48
CA ILE A 220 6.15 -43.27 -37.43
C ILE A 220 6.75 -43.06 -38.82
N SER A 221 7.79 -42.24 -38.94
CA SER A 221 8.42 -41.93 -40.24
C SER A 221 9.10 -43.14 -40.89
N ALA A 222 9.61 -44.08 -40.08
CA ALA A 222 10.18 -45.34 -40.56
C ALA A 222 9.12 -46.41 -40.91
N GLY A 223 7.83 -46.12 -40.76
CA GLY A 223 6.76 -47.07 -41.08
C GLY A 223 6.61 -48.22 -40.08
N MET A 224 7.14 -48.11 -38.86
CA MET A 224 7.10 -49.18 -37.84
C MET A 224 5.68 -49.60 -37.45
N PHE A 225 4.70 -48.72 -37.65
CA PHE A 225 3.29 -48.95 -37.33
C PHE A 225 2.44 -49.35 -38.54
N SER A 226 3.03 -49.44 -39.74
CA SER A 226 2.33 -49.84 -40.97
C SER A 226 2.36 -51.36 -41.19
N VAL A 227 2.12 -52.12 -40.13
CA VAL A 227 2.11 -53.59 -40.07
C VAL A 227 0.77 -54.10 -39.52
N PRO A 228 0.37 -55.36 -39.76
CA PRO A 228 -0.81 -55.94 -39.12
C PRO A 228 -0.71 -55.83 -37.58
N GLY A 229 -1.70 -55.18 -36.94
CA GLY A 229 -1.70 -54.89 -35.50
C GLY A 229 -0.94 -53.61 -35.10
N GLY A 230 -0.48 -52.83 -36.06
CA GLY A 230 0.31 -51.62 -35.84
C GLY A 230 -0.41 -50.50 -35.09
N HIS A 231 -1.74 -50.43 -35.15
CA HIS A 231 -2.51 -49.44 -34.40
C HIS A 231 -2.40 -49.64 -32.88
N GLU A 232 -2.39 -50.89 -32.42
CA GLU A 232 -2.23 -51.22 -30.99
C GLU A 232 -0.80 -50.94 -30.51
N LEU A 233 0.21 -51.22 -31.34
CA LEU A 233 1.60 -50.87 -31.06
C LEU A 233 1.79 -49.35 -30.93
N TYR A 234 1.17 -48.58 -31.82
CA TYR A 234 1.18 -47.12 -31.77
C TYR A 234 0.52 -46.61 -30.49
N ARG A 235 -0.66 -47.13 -30.14
CA ARG A 235 -1.38 -46.73 -28.93
C ARG A 235 -0.53 -46.96 -27.68
N ARG A 236 0.11 -48.13 -27.54
CA ARG A 236 1.00 -48.41 -26.39
C ARG A 236 2.17 -47.45 -26.32
N ALA A 237 2.80 -47.13 -27.46
CA ALA A 237 3.91 -46.19 -27.51
C ALA A 237 3.47 -44.77 -27.12
N LYS A 238 2.30 -44.34 -27.59
CA LYS A 238 1.67 -43.05 -27.22
C LYS A 238 1.32 -43.00 -25.74
N THR A 239 0.69 -44.04 -25.18
CA THR A 239 0.36 -44.11 -23.75
C THR A 239 1.62 -44.10 -22.88
N LYS A 240 2.67 -44.82 -23.29
CA LYS A 240 3.96 -44.80 -22.59
C LYS A 240 4.56 -43.39 -22.56
N LEU A 241 4.52 -42.67 -23.68
CA LEU A 241 4.96 -41.28 -23.74
C LEU A 241 4.13 -40.36 -22.84
N GLU A 242 2.80 -40.49 -22.83
CA GLU A 242 1.92 -39.74 -21.91
C GLU A 242 2.32 -40.00 -20.44
N MET A 243 2.58 -41.26 -20.07
CA MET A 243 3.03 -41.61 -18.72
C MET A 243 4.40 -41.01 -18.37
N GLU A 244 5.38 -41.11 -19.28
CA GLU A 244 6.72 -40.53 -19.07
C GLU A 244 6.66 -39.01 -18.94
N TYR A 245 5.81 -38.35 -19.74
CA TYR A 245 5.59 -36.91 -19.64
C TYR A 245 4.93 -36.52 -18.30
N CYS A 246 3.95 -37.30 -17.83
CA CYS A 246 3.33 -37.08 -16.52
C CYS A 246 4.37 -37.12 -15.38
N GLN A 247 5.41 -37.94 -15.50
CA GLN A 247 6.48 -38.06 -14.49
C GLN A 247 7.52 -36.93 -14.52
N VAL A 248 7.53 -36.08 -15.56
CA VAL A 248 8.46 -34.94 -15.63
C VAL A 248 8.16 -33.95 -14.49
N PRO A 249 9.12 -33.61 -13.62
CA PRO A 249 8.89 -32.64 -12.56
C PRO A 249 8.90 -31.20 -13.11
N ARG A 250 8.25 -30.27 -12.40
CA ARG A 250 8.29 -28.83 -12.66
C ARG A 250 7.89 -28.41 -14.06
N LYS A 251 6.87 -29.07 -14.61
CA LYS A 251 6.28 -28.70 -15.91
C LYS A 251 5.58 -27.34 -15.85
N GLY A 252 4.94 -27.05 -14.73
CA GLY A 252 4.20 -25.82 -14.47
C GLY A 252 2.88 -25.69 -15.21
N VAL A 253 2.33 -24.49 -15.19
CA VAL A 253 0.93 -24.17 -15.54
C VAL A 253 0.51 -24.45 -16.98
N LYS A 254 1.44 -24.69 -17.91
CA LYS A 254 1.14 -25.02 -19.32
C LYS A 254 1.35 -26.51 -19.67
N ALA A 255 1.65 -27.35 -18.69
CA ALA A 255 1.89 -28.79 -18.88
C ALA A 255 0.83 -29.47 -19.75
N ASP A 256 -0.44 -29.34 -19.37
CA ASP A 256 -1.55 -30.03 -20.01
C ASP A 256 -1.86 -29.44 -21.39
N LYS A 257 -1.76 -28.10 -21.52
CA LYS A 257 -2.00 -27.40 -22.79
C LYS A 257 -0.97 -27.77 -23.86
N VAL A 258 0.30 -27.93 -23.48
CA VAL A 258 1.37 -28.35 -24.40
C VAL A 258 1.19 -29.82 -24.80
N LEU A 259 0.96 -30.72 -23.83
CA LEU A 259 0.67 -32.12 -24.12
C LEU A 259 -0.53 -32.26 -25.05
N GLN A 260 -1.60 -31.51 -24.80
CA GLN A 260 -2.81 -31.54 -25.63
C GLN A 260 -2.52 -31.13 -27.07
N ARG A 261 -1.78 -30.04 -27.31
CA ARG A 261 -1.41 -29.61 -28.67
C ARG A 261 -0.65 -30.71 -29.41
N PHE A 262 0.27 -31.37 -28.72
CA PHE A 262 0.97 -32.53 -29.27
C PHE A 262 -0.01 -33.66 -29.59
N LEU A 263 -0.85 -34.10 -28.65
CA LEU A 263 -1.81 -35.18 -28.88
C LEU A 263 -2.79 -34.87 -30.02
N GLN A 264 -3.21 -33.60 -30.18
CA GLN A 264 -4.01 -33.14 -31.30
C GLN A 264 -3.27 -33.28 -32.64
N SER A 265 -1.98 -32.93 -32.69
CA SER A 265 -1.15 -33.14 -33.89
C SER A 265 -1.05 -34.63 -34.29
N GLN A 266 -1.18 -35.53 -33.31
CA GLN A 266 -1.11 -36.98 -33.51
C GLN A 266 -2.42 -37.60 -34.02
N VAL A 267 -3.56 -36.90 -33.97
CA VAL A 267 -4.88 -37.48 -34.31
C VAL A 267 -4.96 -37.95 -35.76
N ALA A 268 -4.46 -37.13 -36.70
CA ALA A 268 -4.47 -37.49 -38.12
C ALA A 268 -3.56 -38.69 -38.42
N ILE A 269 -2.41 -38.76 -37.73
CA ILE A 269 -1.44 -39.85 -37.85
C ILE A 269 -2.04 -41.15 -37.32
N GLU A 270 -2.63 -41.11 -36.12
CA GLU A 270 -3.31 -42.26 -35.50
C GLU A 270 -4.44 -42.77 -36.39
N ARG A 271 -5.23 -41.86 -36.98
CA ARG A 271 -6.29 -42.23 -37.91
C ARG A 271 -5.75 -42.91 -39.17
N SER A 272 -4.65 -42.40 -39.73
CA SER A 272 -4.02 -43.02 -40.90
C SER A 272 -3.53 -44.44 -40.59
N ILE A 273 -2.84 -44.62 -39.45
CA ILE A 273 -2.36 -45.93 -38.98
C ILE A 273 -3.54 -46.90 -38.80
N LEU A 274 -4.61 -46.46 -38.14
CA LEU A 274 -5.83 -47.25 -37.93
C LEU A 274 -6.46 -47.74 -39.25
N GLN A 275 -6.55 -46.86 -40.25
CA GLN A 275 -7.14 -47.19 -41.55
C GLN A 275 -6.29 -48.20 -42.32
N THR A 276 -4.95 -48.08 -42.26
CA THR A 276 -4.01 -48.99 -42.93
C THR A 276 -3.83 -50.35 -42.25
N ASP A 277 -4.28 -50.51 -41.01
CA ASP A 277 -4.14 -51.77 -40.27
C ASP A 277 -5.08 -52.85 -40.83
N LYS A 278 -4.49 -53.86 -41.48
CA LYS A 278 -5.20 -54.99 -42.11
C LYS A 278 -5.61 -56.08 -41.11
N ALA A 279 -5.11 -56.04 -39.87
CA ALA A 279 -5.51 -56.99 -38.82
C ALA A 279 -6.87 -56.65 -38.20
N LEU A 280 -7.41 -55.45 -38.48
CA LEU A 280 -8.67 -54.97 -37.93
C LEU A 280 -9.78 -55.00 -38.98
N THR A 281 -10.94 -55.53 -38.60
CA THR A 281 -12.18 -55.42 -39.39
C THR A 281 -12.71 -53.98 -39.37
N ASP A 282 -13.50 -53.60 -40.39
CA ASP A 282 -14.11 -52.27 -40.45
C ASP A 282 -14.97 -51.95 -39.22
N ARG A 283 -15.63 -52.97 -38.64
CA ARG A 283 -16.36 -52.86 -37.38
C ARG A 283 -15.43 -52.52 -36.20
N GLN A 284 -14.26 -53.15 -36.10
CA GLN A 284 -13.28 -52.85 -35.06
C GLN A 284 -12.67 -51.46 -35.22
N LYS A 285 -12.46 -51.02 -36.48
CA LYS A 285 -12.00 -49.65 -36.77
C LYS A 285 -13.02 -48.59 -36.34
N ALA A 286 -14.30 -48.80 -36.65
CA ALA A 286 -15.38 -47.91 -36.21
C ALA A 286 -15.48 -47.82 -34.68
N ILE A 287 -15.38 -48.95 -33.96
CA ILE A 287 -15.37 -48.97 -32.49
C ILE A 287 -14.16 -48.20 -31.93
N ALA A 288 -12.99 -48.30 -32.56
CA ALA A 288 -11.80 -47.58 -32.14
C ALA A 288 -11.94 -46.06 -32.35
N GLU A 289 -12.50 -45.61 -33.48
CA GLU A 289 -12.79 -44.19 -33.71
C GLU A 289 -13.81 -43.64 -32.71
N GLU A 290 -14.85 -44.40 -32.37
CA GLU A 290 -15.86 -44.01 -31.38
C GLU A 290 -15.25 -43.86 -29.97
N ARG A 291 -14.41 -44.82 -29.54
CA ARG A 291 -13.69 -44.75 -28.26
C ARG A 291 -12.79 -43.51 -28.19
N ALA A 292 -12.03 -43.23 -29.25
CA ALA A 292 -11.16 -42.05 -29.30
C ALA A 292 -11.96 -40.74 -29.20
N ARG A 293 -13.15 -40.66 -29.82
CA ARG A 293 -14.05 -39.50 -29.68
C ARG A 293 -14.55 -39.34 -28.25
N LYS A 294 -14.93 -40.44 -27.59
CA LYS A 294 -15.40 -40.42 -26.21
C LYS A 294 -14.29 -39.98 -25.24
N GLU A 295 -13.10 -40.54 -25.36
CA GLU A 295 -11.92 -40.14 -24.56
C GLU A 295 -11.57 -38.66 -24.77
N ALA A 296 -11.64 -38.17 -26.01
CA ALA A 296 -11.40 -36.75 -26.30
C ALA A 296 -12.45 -35.83 -25.65
N ALA A 297 -13.72 -36.24 -25.64
CA ALA A 297 -14.80 -35.51 -24.98
C ALA A 297 -14.64 -35.49 -23.44
N GLU A 298 -14.29 -36.63 -22.84
CA GLU A 298 -14.01 -36.72 -21.40
C GLU A 298 -12.82 -35.85 -20.98
N LYS A 299 -11.71 -35.88 -21.73
CA LYS A 299 -10.55 -35.02 -21.50
C LYS A 299 -10.89 -33.53 -21.67
N ALA A 300 -11.76 -33.18 -22.62
CA ALA A 300 -12.23 -31.80 -22.80
C ALA A 300 -13.10 -31.32 -21.63
N GLN A 301 -13.94 -32.18 -21.06
CA GLN A 301 -14.76 -31.86 -19.90
C GLN A 301 -13.91 -31.66 -18.63
N GLU A 302 -12.92 -32.52 -18.40
CA GLU A 302 -12.03 -32.40 -17.24
C GLU A 302 -11.21 -31.09 -17.29
N ARG A 303 -10.78 -30.69 -18.48
CA ARG A 303 -10.13 -29.39 -18.70
C ARG A 303 -11.02 -28.21 -18.31
N LEU A 304 -12.28 -28.21 -18.73
CA LEU A 304 -13.21 -27.12 -18.39
C LEU A 304 -13.36 -26.98 -16.87
N LYS A 305 -13.33 -28.09 -16.13
CA LYS A 305 -13.33 -28.06 -14.66
C LYS A 305 -12.04 -27.47 -14.09
N GLN A 306 -10.88 -27.86 -14.63
CA GLN A 306 -9.59 -27.33 -14.19
C GLN A 306 -9.47 -25.82 -14.46
N GLU A 307 -9.86 -25.36 -15.65
CA GLU A 307 -9.87 -23.93 -16.00
C GLU A 307 -10.81 -23.12 -15.09
N LEU A 308 -11.98 -23.68 -14.76
CA LEU A 308 -12.90 -23.06 -13.80
C LEU A 308 -12.28 -22.98 -12.40
N GLN A 309 -11.66 -24.07 -11.93
CA GLN A 309 -11.00 -24.12 -10.62
C GLN A 309 -9.83 -23.12 -10.53
N GLU A 310 -9.02 -22.99 -11.59
CA GLU A 310 -7.95 -21.99 -11.64
C GLU A 310 -8.49 -20.56 -11.60
N GLN A 311 -9.58 -20.28 -12.33
CA GLN A 311 -10.25 -18.96 -12.27
C GLN A 311 -10.80 -18.68 -10.87
N GLU A 312 -11.39 -19.66 -10.19
CA GLU A 312 -11.88 -19.52 -8.82
C GLU A 312 -10.72 -19.23 -7.85
N GLN A 313 -9.60 -19.93 -7.97
CA GLN A 313 -8.41 -19.70 -7.16
C GLN A 313 -7.82 -18.29 -7.37
N GLN A 314 -7.77 -17.81 -8.62
CA GLN A 314 -7.32 -16.45 -8.91
C GLN A 314 -8.21 -15.40 -8.27
N VAL A 315 -9.54 -15.56 -8.37
CA VAL A 315 -10.50 -14.63 -7.74
C VAL A 315 -10.36 -14.67 -6.22
N ALA A 316 -10.28 -15.85 -5.62
CA ALA A 316 -10.13 -15.99 -4.18
C ALA A 316 -8.81 -15.40 -3.67
N ALA A 317 -7.70 -15.57 -4.39
CA ALA A 317 -6.43 -14.93 -4.07
C ALA A 317 -6.51 -13.40 -4.18
N GLN A 318 -7.15 -12.88 -5.23
CA GLN A 318 -7.33 -11.44 -5.43
C GLN A 318 -8.21 -10.83 -4.31
N GLN A 319 -9.27 -11.53 -3.90
CA GLN A 319 -10.13 -11.12 -2.79
C GLN A 319 -9.37 -11.06 -1.46
N ARG A 320 -8.56 -12.10 -1.16
CA ARG A 320 -7.73 -12.13 0.07
C ARG A 320 -6.75 -10.97 0.10
N SER A 321 -6.04 -10.73 -1.00
CA SER A 321 -5.05 -9.64 -1.06
C SER A 321 -5.70 -8.26 -0.96
N PHE A 322 -6.88 -8.09 -1.58
CA PHE A 322 -7.60 -6.84 -1.46
C PHE A 322 -8.14 -6.62 -0.04
N GLN A 323 -8.61 -7.66 0.65
CA GLN A 323 -9.00 -7.55 2.06
C GLN A 323 -7.82 -7.12 2.95
N GLU A 324 -6.66 -7.74 2.77
CA GLU A 324 -5.43 -7.36 3.49
C GLU A 324 -5.07 -5.88 3.27
N ASN A 325 -5.23 -5.37 2.05
CA ASN A 325 -5.02 -3.95 1.75
C ASN A 325 -6.02 -3.04 2.49
N ILE A 326 -7.30 -3.44 2.57
CA ILE A 326 -8.32 -2.74 3.35
C ILE A 326 -7.97 -2.75 4.84
N ASP A 327 -7.47 -3.86 5.37
CA ASP A 327 -7.10 -3.98 6.78
C ASP A 327 -5.93 -3.05 7.12
N GLN A 328 -4.88 -3.02 6.28
CA GLN A 328 -3.74 -2.10 6.45
C GLN A 328 -4.13 -0.63 6.28
N LEU A 329 -5.03 -0.30 5.35
CA LEU A 329 -5.56 1.05 5.21
C LEU A 329 -6.36 1.44 6.46
N THR A 330 -7.21 0.54 6.98
CA THR A 330 -8.01 0.77 8.19
C THR A 330 -7.12 1.08 9.37
N GLU A 331 -6.08 0.26 9.62
CA GLU A 331 -5.11 0.49 10.70
C GLU A 331 -4.43 1.88 10.59
N LYS A 332 -4.01 2.25 9.37
CA LYS A 332 -3.40 3.56 9.10
C LYS A 332 -4.35 4.70 9.44
N LEU A 333 -5.59 4.66 8.92
CA LEU A 333 -6.57 5.73 9.12
C LEU A 333 -7.00 5.83 10.59
N GLU A 334 -7.10 4.72 11.31
CA GLU A 334 -7.36 4.72 12.76
C GLU A 334 -6.24 5.37 13.56
N LYS A 335 -4.98 5.09 13.19
CA LYS A 335 -3.81 5.73 13.80
C LYS A 335 -3.78 7.24 13.54
N GLU A 336 -4.07 7.66 12.32
CA GLU A 336 -4.18 9.07 11.94
C GLU A 336 -5.32 9.77 12.69
N ARG A 337 -6.50 9.14 12.77
CA ARG A 337 -7.63 9.63 13.57
C ARG A 337 -7.25 9.79 15.04
N ALA A 338 -6.55 8.82 15.63
CA ALA A 338 -6.07 8.92 17.01
C ALA A 338 -5.07 10.08 17.19
N ASN A 339 -4.21 10.35 16.20
CA ASN A 339 -3.33 11.52 16.21
C ASN A 339 -4.13 12.83 16.17
N ILE A 340 -5.10 12.94 15.25
CA ILE A 340 -5.97 14.12 15.10
C ILE A 340 -6.71 14.40 16.40
N LEU A 341 -7.33 13.39 17.01
CA LEU A 341 -8.05 13.52 18.28
C LEU A 341 -7.12 14.01 19.40
N ARG A 342 -5.92 13.41 19.52
CA ARG A 342 -4.92 13.86 20.51
C ARG A 342 -4.48 15.31 20.30
N GLU A 343 -4.38 15.78 19.06
CA GLU A 343 -4.04 17.18 18.75
C GLU A 343 -5.19 18.13 19.08
N GLN A 344 -6.41 17.75 18.72
CA GLN A 344 -7.63 18.52 19.01
C GLN A 344 -7.88 18.63 20.52
N ASP A 345 -7.68 17.55 21.28
CA ASP A 345 -7.83 17.55 22.75
C ASP A 345 -6.82 18.48 23.40
N LYS A 346 -5.55 18.47 22.97
CA LYS A 346 -4.53 19.41 23.47
C LYS A 346 -4.90 20.86 23.15
N MET A 347 -5.46 21.12 21.97
CA MET A 347 -5.91 22.46 21.57
C MET A 347 -7.09 22.92 22.43
N LEU A 348 -8.06 22.02 22.66
CA LEU A 348 -9.22 22.27 23.50
C LEU A 348 -8.79 22.56 24.95
N GLU A 349 -7.91 21.74 25.52
CA GLU A 349 -7.36 21.93 26.87
C GLU A 349 -6.67 23.30 27.00
N HIS A 350 -5.86 23.69 26.01
CA HIS A 350 -5.22 25.01 25.99
C HIS A 350 -6.24 26.15 25.95
N LYS A 351 -7.24 26.08 25.06
CA LYS A 351 -8.29 27.12 24.98
C LYS A 351 -9.10 27.21 26.26
N LEU A 352 -9.45 26.09 26.89
CA LEU A 352 -10.13 26.07 28.19
C LEU A 352 -9.29 26.72 29.30
N LYS A 353 -7.97 26.44 29.36
CA LYS A 353 -7.06 27.10 30.32
C LYS A 353 -6.98 28.61 30.11
N VAL A 354 -6.91 29.05 28.86
CA VAL A 354 -6.90 30.50 28.53
C VAL A 354 -8.22 31.15 28.92
N GLN A 355 -9.35 30.49 28.64
CA GLN A 355 -10.67 30.96 29.02
C GLN A 355 -10.83 31.10 30.53
N GLU A 356 -10.43 30.08 31.29
CA GLU A 356 -10.48 30.10 32.76
C GLU A 356 -9.63 31.25 33.33
N ALA A 357 -8.45 31.48 32.77
CA ALA A 357 -7.59 32.61 33.17
C ALA A 357 -8.25 33.96 32.88
N LEU A 358 -8.91 34.12 31.72
CA LEU A 358 -9.66 35.34 31.40
C LEU A 358 -10.82 35.58 32.37
N LEU A 359 -11.54 34.54 32.78
CA LEU A 359 -12.60 34.64 33.77
C LEU A 359 -12.07 35.05 35.14
N LYS A 360 -10.99 34.41 35.61
CA LYS A 360 -10.31 34.76 36.88
C LYS A 360 -9.78 36.20 36.88
N GLU A 361 -9.37 36.70 35.72
CA GLU A 361 -8.91 38.09 35.54
C GLU A 361 -10.06 39.11 35.33
N GLY A 362 -11.32 38.67 35.27
CA GLY A 362 -12.50 39.54 35.13
C GLY A 362 -12.92 39.87 33.69
N PHE A 363 -12.31 39.27 32.68
CA PHE A 363 -12.58 39.54 31.25
C PHE A 363 -13.72 38.67 30.70
N LYS A 364 -14.93 38.81 31.27
CA LYS A 364 -16.11 37.99 30.92
C LYS A 364 -16.45 38.02 29.43
N LYS A 365 -16.45 39.20 28.80
CA LYS A 365 -16.78 39.35 27.37
C LYS A 365 -15.82 38.56 26.46
N LYS A 366 -14.51 38.66 26.71
CA LYS A 366 -13.49 37.92 25.94
C LYS A 366 -13.58 36.41 26.17
N SER A 367 -13.89 36.00 27.40
CA SER A 367 -14.19 34.59 27.69
C SER A 367 -15.42 34.09 26.93
N GLN A 368 -16.45 34.92 26.75
CA GLN A 368 -17.65 34.58 25.99
C GLN A 368 -17.35 34.50 24.49
N GLU A 369 -16.56 35.41 23.94
CA GLU A 369 -16.12 35.36 22.54
C GLU A 369 -15.37 34.04 22.24
N MET A 370 -14.56 33.56 23.18
CA MET A 370 -13.85 32.28 23.06
C MET A 370 -14.76 31.04 23.13
N ASN A 371 -15.99 31.15 23.64
CA ASN A 371 -16.92 30.00 23.69
C ASN A 371 -17.25 29.45 22.30
N ALA A 372 -17.40 30.32 21.30
CA ALA A 372 -17.73 29.89 19.95
C ALA A 372 -16.64 28.96 19.38
N GLU A 373 -15.36 29.31 19.57
CA GLU A 373 -14.23 28.49 19.16
C GLU A 373 -14.15 27.16 19.93
N ILE A 374 -14.42 27.19 21.23
CA ILE A 374 -14.44 25.98 22.08
C ILE A 374 -15.56 25.03 21.66
N GLN A 375 -16.76 25.56 21.39
CA GLN A 375 -17.89 24.74 20.94
C GLN A 375 -17.64 24.18 19.54
N HIS A 376 -17.06 24.97 18.64
CA HIS A 376 -16.64 24.49 17.33
C HIS A 376 -15.65 23.31 17.46
N LEU A 377 -14.62 23.43 18.31
CA LEU A 377 -13.67 22.34 18.55
C LEU A 377 -14.31 21.10 19.19
N ARG A 378 -15.21 21.27 20.16
CA ARG A 378 -15.96 20.15 20.76
C ARG A 378 -16.79 19.40 19.72
N ASN A 379 -17.46 20.14 18.85
CA ASN A 379 -18.25 19.55 17.76
C ASN A 379 -17.34 18.80 16.76
N MET A 380 -16.16 19.33 16.44
CA MET A 380 -15.18 18.62 15.60
C MET A 380 -14.69 17.33 16.25
N ILE A 381 -14.35 17.35 17.54
CA ILE A 381 -13.91 16.16 18.29
C ILE A 381 -15.03 15.12 18.33
N ALA A 382 -16.25 15.52 18.64
CA ALA A 382 -17.41 14.62 18.69
C ALA A 382 -17.67 13.94 17.34
N ARG A 383 -17.63 14.71 16.23
CA ARG A 383 -17.75 14.15 14.86
C ARG A 383 -16.62 13.17 14.55
N ASN A 384 -15.40 13.47 14.99
CA ASN A 384 -14.27 12.57 14.81
C ASN A 384 -14.32 11.35 15.73
N GLN A 385 -15.16 11.30 16.78
CA GLN A 385 -15.32 10.15 17.67
C GLN A 385 -16.45 9.21 17.25
N ASP A 386 -17.45 9.72 16.54
CA ASP A 386 -18.52 8.91 15.98
C ASP A 386 -17.99 7.99 14.87
N THR A 387 -18.35 6.71 14.94
CA THR A 387 -17.94 5.65 14.02
C THR A 387 -18.81 5.59 12.76
N GLU A 388 -20.11 5.86 12.86
CA GLU A 388 -21.02 5.82 11.71
C GLU A 388 -20.80 7.00 10.76
N THR A 389 -20.48 8.17 11.32
CA THR A 389 -20.18 9.39 10.55
C THR A 389 -18.69 9.61 10.30
N SER A 390 -17.85 8.62 10.62
CA SER A 390 -16.39 8.75 10.47
C SER A 390 -15.97 8.91 9.02
N TRP A 391 -15.02 9.83 8.78
CA TRP A 391 -14.39 10.00 7.47
C TRP A 391 -13.65 8.73 7.01
N ILE A 392 -13.19 7.88 7.95
CA ILE A 392 -12.58 6.57 7.67
C ILE A 392 -13.56 5.69 6.89
N THR A 393 -14.80 5.54 7.37
CA THR A 393 -15.83 4.73 6.72
C THR A 393 -16.07 5.22 5.28
N THR A 394 -16.14 6.54 5.09
CA THR A 394 -16.32 7.14 3.76
C THR A 394 -15.14 6.84 2.84
N ALA A 395 -13.91 6.98 3.34
CA ALA A 395 -12.69 6.70 2.59
C ALA A 395 -12.59 5.21 2.19
N LEU A 396 -12.84 4.30 3.13
CA LEU A 396 -12.83 2.85 2.86
C LEU A 396 -13.89 2.44 1.83
N HIS A 397 -15.09 3.04 1.88
CA HIS A 397 -16.13 2.80 0.88
C HIS A 397 -15.76 3.34 -0.50
N ALA A 398 -15.20 4.55 -0.57
CA ALA A 398 -14.76 5.15 -1.82
C ALA A 398 -13.65 4.32 -2.46
N PHE A 399 -12.62 3.99 -1.69
CA PHE A 399 -11.53 3.11 -2.10
C PHE A 399 -12.05 1.73 -2.51
N GLY A 400 -12.94 1.13 -1.72
CA GLY A 400 -13.62 -0.14 -2.00
C GLY A 400 -14.27 -0.19 -3.38
N ARG A 401 -15.07 0.83 -3.72
CA ARG A 401 -15.76 0.93 -5.01
C ARG A 401 -14.80 1.11 -6.17
N GLU A 402 -13.83 2.01 -6.04
CA GLU A 402 -12.85 2.29 -7.08
C GLU A 402 -12.00 1.06 -7.37
N MET A 403 -11.49 0.40 -6.33
CA MET A 403 -10.68 -0.80 -6.49
C MET A 403 -11.47 -1.98 -7.05
N ALA A 404 -12.77 -2.06 -6.78
CA ALA A 404 -13.60 -3.10 -7.40
C ALA A 404 -13.61 -2.98 -8.94
N SER A 405 -13.56 -1.76 -9.49
CA SER A 405 -13.46 -1.53 -10.94
C SER A 405 -12.08 -1.86 -11.52
N VAL A 406 -11.01 -1.68 -10.73
CA VAL A 406 -9.63 -1.94 -11.14
C VAL A 406 -9.30 -3.43 -11.09
N LEU A 407 -9.76 -4.13 -10.04
CA LEU A 407 -9.35 -5.50 -9.73
C LEU A 407 -10.31 -6.58 -10.24
N PHE A 408 -11.59 -6.26 -10.47
CA PHE A 408 -12.60 -7.26 -10.84
C PHE A 408 -13.36 -6.88 -12.11
N SER A 409 -13.77 -7.89 -12.89
CA SER A 409 -14.62 -7.70 -14.06
C SER A 409 -16.06 -7.33 -13.67
N PRO A 410 -16.82 -6.61 -14.52
CA PRO A 410 -18.19 -6.17 -14.21
C PRO A 410 -19.15 -7.29 -13.77
N SER A 411 -18.96 -8.51 -14.29
CA SER A 411 -19.76 -9.70 -13.95
C SER A 411 -19.57 -10.22 -12.51
N LYS A 412 -18.49 -9.85 -11.82
CA LYS A 412 -18.14 -10.33 -10.46
C LYS A 412 -18.29 -9.25 -9.38
N LEU A 413 -18.75 -8.05 -9.76
CA LEU A 413 -18.87 -6.85 -8.91
C LEU A 413 -20.01 -6.94 -7.88
N LEU A 414 -21.05 -7.72 -8.19
CA LEU A 414 -22.26 -7.88 -7.36
C LEU A 414 -22.00 -8.62 -6.03
N ASP A 415 -21.02 -9.53 -5.98
CA ASP A 415 -20.75 -10.32 -4.77
C ASP A 415 -19.85 -9.57 -3.75
N TYR A 416 -19.13 -8.54 -4.22
CA TYR A 416 -18.17 -7.76 -3.43
C TYR A 416 -18.83 -6.66 -2.59
N ILE A 417 -19.77 -5.91 -3.20
CA ILE A 417 -20.51 -4.82 -2.52
C ILE A 417 -21.37 -5.38 -1.38
N VAL A 418 -21.89 -6.60 -1.52
CA VAL A 418 -22.79 -7.21 -0.53
C VAL A 418 -22.04 -7.88 0.62
N LYS A 419 -20.82 -8.41 0.42
CA LYS A 419 -20.10 -9.17 1.47
C LYS A 419 -19.00 -8.39 2.18
N GLY A 420 -18.17 -7.62 1.47
CA GLY A 420 -17.05 -6.89 2.07
C GLY A 420 -17.52 -5.75 2.97
N VAL A 421 -18.49 -4.97 2.48
CA VAL A 421 -19.09 -3.85 3.22
C VAL A 421 -19.87 -4.36 4.44
N SER A 422 -20.69 -5.40 4.30
CA SER A 422 -21.53 -5.92 5.39
C SER A 422 -20.74 -6.52 6.56
N SER A 423 -19.50 -6.97 6.32
CA SER A 423 -18.62 -7.51 7.37
C SER A 423 -18.01 -6.43 8.28
N LEU A 424 -17.91 -5.19 7.78
CA LEU A 424 -17.44 -4.02 8.54
C LEU A 424 -18.50 -3.47 9.51
N TYR A 425 -19.76 -3.90 9.39
CA TYR A 425 -20.89 -3.46 10.23
C TYR A 425 -21.35 -4.50 11.27
N LYS A 426 -20.58 -5.58 11.48
CA LYS A 426 -20.82 -6.53 12.57
C LYS A 426 -19.74 -6.44 13.64
N LYS A 427 -19.78 -5.36 14.44
CA LYS A 427 -19.36 -5.37 15.84
C LYS A 427 -20.01 -4.22 16.60
#